data_AF-A0A3C1CDN1-F1
#
_entry.id   AF-A0A3C1CDN1-F1
#
_cell.length_a   1.000
_cell.length_b   1.000
_cell.length_c   1.000
_cell.angle_alpha   90.00
_cell.angle_beta   90.00
_cell.angle_gamma   90.00
#
_symmetry.space_group_name_H-M   'P 1'
#
loop_
_entity.id
_entity.type
_entity.pdbx_description
1 polymer ?
#
loop_
_entity_poly.entity_id
_entity_poly.type
_entity_poly.pdbx_seq_one_letter_code
_entity_poly.pdbx_strand_id
1 'polypeptide(L)'
;MRCKGHWRFGIIWPEGYVCRSCIYKAAKVFGDCPGCGDHRLLVGRDVEGRDICVDCAGITTCFRCEACGEEGRTWYSRTCVACSLDRRLRRILDDGSGQVSAALVALFDRLTAVANPVAIMTWLNKPVVRERLSSLASGTTPLTHAGVDTLCGIQGREFLRELLVEVGLLPERDKYLAAFESWRPKRLASIEEPSIRREITIYLAWRHQRNLAVRAEAGRLSATAMNGSRDQTDAAVRFLRFLSARGRSLAEMIQEDVDAFFAEASNPRSAVDFLTFAMSHRRCGRVRLPAGGRKSSPGSPPRRISAIVRRLLNDESLLLSDRVAGLFVMLFAQRVTRVVELRLGDLRDIDGSLVVVLGT
;
A
#
# COMPACT_ATOMS: atom_id res chain seq x y z
N MET A 1 -26.10 -5.58 28.80
CA MET A 1 -27.38 -6.11 28.27
C MET A 1 -27.14 -7.48 27.61
N ARG A 2 -27.76 -8.56 28.10
CA ARG A 2 -27.65 -9.90 27.49
C ARG A 2 -28.56 -9.99 26.26
N CYS A 3 -28.12 -10.73 25.25
CA CYS A 3 -28.93 -11.10 24.09
C CYS A 3 -29.96 -12.10 24.60
N LYS A 4 -31.27 -11.81 24.57
CA LYS A 4 -32.34 -12.69 25.08
C LYS A 4 -32.52 -13.97 24.22
N GLY A 5 -31.44 -14.71 23.91
CA GLY A 5 -31.51 -16.05 23.32
C GLY A 5 -31.36 -16.19 21.79
N HIS A 6 -30.84 -15.19 21.06
CA HIS A 6 -30.82 -15.25 19.59
C HIS A 6 -29.72 -16.13 18.94
N TRP A 7 -28.83 -16.77 19.71
CA TRP A 7 -27.70 -17.54 19.16
C TRP A 7 -27.68 -18.97 19.70
N ARG A 8 -27.44 -19.95 18.81
CA ARG A 8 -27.51 -21.41 19.10
C ARG A 8 -26.42 -21.95 20.04
N PHE A 9 -25.31 -21.23 20.24
CA PHE A 9 -24.18 -21.69 21.07
C PHE A 9 -23.97 -20.76 22.29
N GLY A 10 -23.93 -21.36 23.48
CA GLY A 10 -23.84 -20.65 24.76
C GLY A 10 -23.60 -21.60 25.93
N ILE A 11 -23.51 -21.05 27.14
CA ILE A 11 -23.27 -21.78 28.39
C ILE A 11 -24.37 -21.40 29.38
N ILE A 12 -24.74 -22.33 30.27
CA ILE A 12 -25.65 -22.05 31.38
C ILE A 12 -24.80 -21.58 32.57
N TRP A 13 -25.03 -20.36 33.02
CA TRP A 13 -24.47 -19.80 34.26
C TRP A 13 -25.57 -19.69 35.32
N PRO A 14 -25.24 -19.37 36.58
CA PRO A 14 -26.25 -19.22 37.64
C PRO A 14 -27.36 -18.21 37.29
N GLU A 15 -27.05 -17.19 36.48
CA GLU A 15 -27.99 -16.20 35.94
C GLU A 15 -28.83 -16.70 34.74
N GLY A 16 -28.64 -17.95 34.29
CA GLY A 16 -29.33 -18.56 33.16
C GLY A 16 -28.46 -18.71 31.90
N TYR A 17 -29.11 -18.90 30.75
CA TYR A 17 -28.42 -19.12 29.47
C TYR A 17 -27.73 -17.84 28.96
N VAL A 18 -26.42 -17.94 28.71
CA VAL A 18 -25.62 -16.84 28.16
C VAL A 18 -25.02 -17.24 26.80
N CYS A 19 -25.44 -16.51 25.75
CA CYS A 19 -24.96 -16.72 24.39
C CYS A 19 -23.47 -16.38 24.25
N ARG A 20 -22.73 -17.08 23.36
CA ARG A 20 -21.27 -16.89 23.16
C ARG A 20 -20.86 -15.42 22.90
N SER A 21 -21.66 -14.68 22.15
CA SER A 21 -21.43 -13.23 21.91
C SER A 21 -21.54 -12.40 23.20
N CYS A 22 -22.47 -12.74 24.09
CA CYS A 22 -22.60 -12.08 25.39
C CYS A 22 -21.45 -12.43 26.33
N ILE A 23 -20.98 -13.67 26.32
CA ILE A 23 -19.76 -14.07 27.03
C ILE A 23 -18.58 -13.23 26.52
N TYR A 24 -18.43 -13.08 25.20
CA TYR A 24 -17.35 -12.31 24.61
C TYR A 24 -17.38 -10.81 24.90
N LYS A 25 -18.58 -10.23 25.06
CA LYS A 25 -18.72 -8.83 25.47
C LYS A 25 -18.39 -8.66 26.95
N ALA A 26 -18.87 -9.57 27.80
CA ALA A 26 -18.63 -9.52 29.24
C ALA A 26 -17.16 -9.81 29.60
N ALA A 27 -16.49 -10.70 28.85
CA ALA A 27 -15.06 -11.00 28.98
C ALA A 27 -14.12 -9.87 28.48
N LYS A 28 -14.59 -8.63 28.49
CA LYS A 28 -13.85 -7.39 28.22
C LYS A 28 -14.07 -6.32 29.31
N VAL A 29 -14.96 -6.58 30.26
CA VAL A 29 -15.34 -5.60 31.30
C VAL A 29 -14.48 -5.85 32.52
N PHE A 30 -13.69 -4.86 32.89
CA PHE A 30 -12.88 -4.83 34.10
C PHE A 30 -13.35 -3.69 35.00
N GLY A 31 -13.29 -3.93 36.30
CA GLY A 31 -13.64 -2.93 37.30
C GLY A 31 -13.61 -3.52 38.69
N ASP A 32 -13.92 -2.68 39.66
CA ASP A 32 -14.04 -3.08 41.06
C ASP A 32 -15.36 -3.83 41.24
N CYS A 33 -15.28 -5.07 41.71
CA CYS A 33 -16.46 -5.90 41.90
C CYS A 33 -17.33 -5.35 43.05
N PRO A 34 -18.62 -5.03 42.82
CA PRO A 34 -19.51 -4.59 43.89
C PRO A 34 -19.70 -5.60 45.03
N GLY A 35 -19.46 -6.90 44.76
CA GLY A 35 -19.63 -7.97 45.74
C GLY A 35 -18.41 -8.21 46.65
N CYS A 36 -17.19 -8.14 46.11
CA CYS A 36 -15.96 -8.44 46.87
C CYS A 36 -14.95 -7.29 46.94
N GLY A 37 -15.12 -6.21 46.16
CA GLY A 37 -14.20 -5.07 46.11
C GLY A 37 -12.97 -5.25 45.22
N ASP A 38 -12.68 -6.46 44.71
CA ASP A 38 -11.50 -6.71 43.87
C ASP A 38 -11.60 -6.08 42.49
N HIS A 39 -10.50 -5.48 42.01
CA HIS A 39 -10.38 -5.00 40.64
C HIS A 39 -10.07 -6.14 39.67
N ARG A 40 -11.08 -6.63 38.94
CA ARG A 40 -10.94 -7.82 38.08
C ARG A 40 -12.01 -7.95 37.01
N LEU A 41 -12.07 -9.09 36.33
CA LEU A 41 -13.01 -9.32 35.24
C LEU A 41 -14.45 -9.49 35.76
N LEU A 42 -15.36 -8.62 35.31
CA LEU A 42 -16.77 -8.59 35.73
C LEU A 42 -17.66 -9.26 34.68
N VAL A 43 -17.66 -10.60 34.67
CA VAL A 43 -18.37 -11.38 33.63
C VAL A 43 -19.80 -11.73 34.02
N GLY A 44 -20.04 -11.98 35.30
CA GLY A 44 -21.32 -12.41 35.84
C GLY A 44 -22.25 -11.25 36.17
N ARG A 45 -23.48 -11.55 36.59
CA ARG A 45 -24.44 -10.54 37.03
C ARG A 45 -25.09 -10.87 38.36
N ASP A 46 -25.30 -9.85 39.18
CA ASP A 46 -26.09 -9.99 40.39
C ASP A 46 -27.61 -9.95 40.10
N VAL A 47 -28.41 -10.11 41.15
CA VAL A 47 -29.87 -10.08 41.08
C VAL A 47 -30.44 -8.72 40.64
N GLU A 48 -29.67 -7.64 40.82
CA GLU A 48 -30.01 -6.27 40.40
C GLU A 48 -29.53 -5.97 38.96
N GLY A 49 -28.80 -6.90 38.34
CA GLY A 49 -28.28 -6.80 36.98
C GLY A 49 -26.97 -6.03 36.83
N ARG A 50 -26.27 -5.72 37.94
CA ARG A 50 -24.92 -5.15 37.95
C ARG A 50 -23.90 -6.22 37.57
N ASP A 51 -22.83 -5.82 36.89
CA ASP A 51 -21.78 -6.74 36.48
C ASP A 51 -20.86 -7.05 37.70
N ILE A 52 -20.62 -8.33 37.98
CA ILE A 52 -19.86 -8.83 39.15
C ILE A 52 -18.80 -9.86 38.70
N CYS A 53 -17.81 -10.11 39.56
CA CYS A 53 -16.74 -11.07 39.24
C CYS A 53 -17.26 -12.52 39.19
N VAL A 54 -16.45 -13.40 38.60
CA VAL A 54 -16.79 -14.82 38.41
C VAL A 54 -17.06 -15.56 39.72
N ASP A 55 -16.32 -15.22 40.78
CA ASP A 55 -16.44 -15.88 42.08
C ASP A 55 -17.73 -15.45 42.79
N CYS A 56 -18.02 -14.14 42.83
CA CYS A 56 -19.28 -13.62 43.39
C CYS A 56 -20.52 -14.11 42.61
N ALA A 57 -20.37 -14.35 41.30
CA ALA A 57 -21.44 -14.89 40.46
C ALA A 57 -21.60 -16.41 40.55
N GLY A 58 -20.68 -17.13 41.22
CA GLY A 58 -20.67 -18.60 41.25
C GLY A 58 -20.38 -19.23 39.88
N ILE A 59 -19.69 -18.53 38.98
CA ILE A 59 -19.36 -19.00 37.63
C ILE A 59 -18.11 -19.86 37.68
N THR A 60 -18.25 -21.15 37.35
CA THR A 60 -17.13 -22.12 37.32
C THR A 60 -16.30 -22.06 36.03
N THR A 61 -16.69 -21.23 35.06
CA THR A 61 -15.94 -21.06 33.81
C THR A 61 -14.63 -20.31 34.09
N CYS A 62 -13.50 -20.93 33.75
CA CYS A 62 -12.20 -20.28 33.91
C CYS A 62 -11.97 -19.21 32.83
N PHE A 63 -11.73 -17.98 33.26
CA PHE A 63 -11.31 -16.84 32.41
C PHE A 63 -9.85 -16.47 32.60
N ARG A 64 -9.09 -17.29 33.31
CA ARG A 64 -7.66 -17.08 33.54
C ARG A 64 -6.85 -17.75 32.44
N CYS A 65 -5.89 -17.03 31.88
CA CYS A 65 -4.93 -17.61 30.95
C CYS A 65 -4.00 -18.58 31.69
N GLU A 66 -3.89 -19.83 31.22
CA GLU A 66 -2.98 -20.83 31.82
C GLU A 66 -1.49 -20.45 31.70
N ALA A 67 -1.12 -19.60 30.75
CA ALA A 67 0.27 -19.17 30.54
C ALA A 67 0.67 -17.93 31.38
N CYS A 68 -0.01 -16.78 31.22
CA CYS A 68 0.33 -15.55 31.95
C CYS A 68 -0.49 -15.29 33.22
N GLY A 69 -1.55 -16.07 33.48
CA GLY A 69 -2.40 -15.87 34.65
C GLY A 69 -3.35 -14.67 34.58
N GLU A 70 -3.35 -13.90 33.49
CA GLU A 70 -4.28 -12.77 33.30
C GLU A 70 -5.72 -13.25 33.11
N GLU A 71 -6.66 -12.52 33.70
CA GLU A 71 -8.08 -12.73 33.45
C GLU A 71 -8.47 -12.09 32.11
N GLY A 72 -9.45 -12.66 31.43
CA GLY A 72 -9.98 -12.11 30.19
C GLY A 72 -10.60 -13.17 29.32
N ARG A 73 -10.86 -12.79 28.07
CA ARG A 73 -11.34 -13.75 27.08
C ARG A 73 -10.29 -14.84 26.83
N THR A 74 -10.63 -16.07 27.21
CA THR A 74 -9.86 -17.24 26.81
C THR A 74 -10.03 -17.51 25.31
N TRP A 75 -8.90 -17.72 24.66
CA TRP A 75 -8.77 -18.11 23.27
C TRP A 75 -8.48 -19.62 23.19
N TYR A 76 -7.90 -20.09 22.08
CA TYR A 76 -7.53 -21.48 21.87
C TYR A 76 -6.69 -22.04 23.04
N SER A 77 -6.94 -23.29 23.42
CA SER A 77 -6.21 -23.99 24.50
C SER A 77 -6.11 -23.19 25.81
N ARG A 78 -7.19 -22.53 26.24
CA ARG A 78 -7.28 -21.81 27.54
C ARG A 78 -6.20 -20.73 27.78
N THR A 79 -5.67 -20.16 26.70
CA THR A 79 -4.72 -19.04 26.79
C THR A 79 -5.37 -17.74 26.34
N CYS A 80 -4.87 -16.58 26.80
CA CYS A 80 -5.29 -15.30 26.24
C CYS A 80 -4.80 -15.18 24.78
N VAL A 81 -5.34 -14.21 24.03
CA VAL A 81 -4.98 -14.01 22.61
C VAL A 81 -3.49 -13.69 22.46
N ALA A 82 -2.89 -12.93 23.39
CA ALA A 82 -1.47 -12.58 23.36
C ALA A 82 -0.58 -13.82 23.53
N CYS A 83 -0.81 -14.67 24.54
CA CYS A 83 -0.05 -15.91 24.72
C CYS A 83 -0.28 -16.92 23.58
N SER A 84 -1.51 -16.99 23.03
CA SER A 84 -1.79 -17.76 21.83
C SER A 84 -0.99 -17.26 20.62
N LEU A 85 -0.87 -15.93 20.46
CA LEU A 85 -0.12 -15.29 19.39
C LEU A 85 1.39 -15.56 19.54
N ASP A 86 1.94 -15.35 20.73
CA ASP A 86 3.34 -15.67 21.07
C ASP A 86 3.68 -17.11 20.68
N ARG A 87 2.92 -18.09 21.19
CA ARG A 87 3.14 -19.52 20.89
C ARG A 87 3.06 -19.82 19.40
N ARG A 88 2.11 -19.19 18.69
CA ARG A 88 1.94 -19.40 17.25
C ARG A 88 3.09 -18.80 16.46
N LEU A 89 3.55 -17.60 16.82
CA LEU A 89 4.68 -16.94 16.18
C LEU A 89 5.98 -17.71 16.43
N ARG A 90 6.22 -18.20 17.65
CA ARG A 90 7.40 -19.04 17.96
C ARG A 90 7.54 -20.22 17.00
N ARG A 91 6.42 -20.88 16.68
CA ARG A 91 6.41 -22.00 15.73
C ARG A 91 6.59 -21.57 14.28
N ILE A 92 6.02 -20.42 13.88
CA ILE A 92 6.10 -19.93 12.49
C ILE A 92 7.51 -19.41 12.19
N LEU A 93 8.14 -18.75 13.16
CA LEU A 93 9.45 -18.13 13.06
C LEU A 93 10.58 -19.06 13.55
N ASP A 94 10.28 -20.35 13.72
CA ASP A 94 11.26 -21.38 14.05
C ASP A 94 12.14 -21.67 12.82
N ASP A 95 13.45 -21.70 13.01
CA ASP A 95 14.42 -22.06 11.97
C ASP A 95 14.70 -23.58 11.92
N GLY A 96 13.97 -24.37 12.72
CA GLY A 96 14.14 -25.82 12.87
C GLY A 96 14.89 -26.19 14.14
N SER A 97 15.41 -25.21 14.90
CA SER A 97 16.05 -25.43 16.20
C SER A 97 15.06 -25.62 17.36
N GLY A 98 13.77 -25.37 17.14
CA GLY A 98 12.77 -25.30 18.22
C GLY A 98 12.73 -23.94 18.92
N GLN A 99 13.50 -22.97 18.42
CA GLN A 99 13.54 -21.58 18.91
C GLN A 99 13.26 -20.61 17.77
N VAL A 100 12.85 -19.38 18.11
CA VAL A 100 12.70 -18.32 17.12
C VAL A 100 14.06 -18.04 16.48
N SER A 101 14.10 -18.01 15.14
CA SER A 101 15.28 -17.64 14.37
C SER A 101 15.90 -16.35 14.92
N ALA A 102 17.19 -16.39 15.24
CA ALA A 102 17.91 -15.26 15.82
C ALA A 102 17.80 -14.00 14.94
N ALA A 103 17.74 -14.17 13.62
CA ALA A 103 17.59 -13.07 12.66
C ALA A 103 16.20 -12.41 12.68
N LEU A 104 15.19 -13.05 13.26
CA LEU A 104 13.79 -12.57 13.26
C LEU A 104 13.27 -12.23 14.66
N VAL A 105 14.12 -12.20 15.68
CA VAL A 105 13.72 -11.84 17.07
C VAL A 105 13.10 -10.45 17.11
N ALA A 106 13.69 -9.45 16.44
CA ALA A 106 13.14 -8.09 16.39
C ALA A 106 11.72 -8.05 15.77
N LEU A 107 11.48 -8.88 14.75
CA LEU A 107 10.15 -9.02 14.14
C LEU A 107 9.17 -9.70 15.10
N PHE A 108 9.63 -10.75 15.78
CA PHE A 108 8.84 -11.46 16.79
C PHE A 108 8.38 -10.51 17.90
N ASP A 109 9.31 -9.75 18.49
CA ASP A 109 9.02 -8.78 19.56
C ASP A 109 8.06 -7.70 19.09
N ARG A 110 8.26 -7.16 17.88
CA ARG A 110 7.36 -6.15 17.29
C ARG A 110 5.93 -6.67 17.14
N LEU A 111 5.77 -7.91 16.69
CA LEU A 111 4.47 -8.53 16.43
C LEU A 111 3.74 -8.96 17.70
N THR A 112 4.46 -9.27 18.78
CA THR A 112 3.88 -9.63 20.08
C THR A 112 3.53 -8.39 20.92
N ALA A 113 4.25 -7.28 20.76
CA ALA A 113 4.03 -6.02 21.47
C ALA A 113 2.84 -5.17 20.96
N VAL A 114 2.05 -5.66 20.00
CA VAL A 114 0.94 -4.89 19.43
C VAL A 114 -0.24 -4.73 20.41
N ALA A 115 -0.86 -3.56 20.43
CA ALA A 115 -2.05 -3.30 21.27
C ALA A 115 -3.26 -4.19 20.90
N ASN A 116 -3.33 -4.67 19.65
CA ASN A 116 -4.40 -5.56 19.18
C ASN A 116 -3.86 -6.88 18.60
N PRO A 117 -3.60 -7.90 19.45
CA PRO A 117 -3.11 -9.21 19.01
C PRO A 117 -4.07 -9.96 18.06
N VAL A 118 -5.38 -9.65 18.09
CA VAL A 118 -6.38 -10.28 17.21
C VAL A 118 -6.14 -9.93 15.74
N ALA A 119 -5.65 -8.72 15.46
CA ALA A 119 -5.33 -8.29 14.09
C ALA A 119 -4.20 -9.13 13.51
N ILE A 120 -3.13 -9.37 14.28
CA ILE A 120 -2.00 -10.21 13.86
C ILE A 120 -2.43 -11.67 13.73
N MET A 121 -3.23 -12.19 14.67
CA MET A 121 -3.78 -13.54 14.54
C MET A 121 -4.62 -13.71 13.26
N THR A 122 -5.42 -12.71 12.90
CA THR A 122 -6.18 -12.70 11.64
C THR A 122 -5.26 -12.67 10.42
N TRP A 123 -4.19 -11.88 10.46
CA TRP A 123 -3.17 -11.84 9.42
C TRP A 123 -2.47 -13.20 9.24
N LEU A 124 -2.07 -13.85 10.35
CA LEU A 124 -1.46 -15.18 10.39
C LEU A 124 -2.40 -16.31 9.97
N ASN A 125 -3.72 -16.08 9.88
CA ASN A 125 -4.64 -17.09 9.35
C ASN A 125 -4.48 -17.31 7.83
N LYS A 126 -3.92 -16.33 7.11
CA LYS A 126 -3.62 -16.47 5.69
C LYS A 126 -2.43 -17.44 5.49
N PRO A 127 -2.56 -18.56 4.76
CA PRO A 127 -1.47 -19.51 4.54
C PRO A 127 -0.21 -18.85 3.95
N VAL A 128 -0.41 -18.01 2.93
CA VAL A 128 0.67 -17.24 2.27
C VAL A 128 1.48 -16.38 3.24
N VAL A 129 0.87 -15.85 4.31
CA VAL A 129 1.60 -15.06 5.31
C VAL A 129 2.51 -15.96 6.13
N ARG A 130 1.99 -17.12 6.56
CA ARG A 130 2.78 -18.09 7.32
C ARG A 130 3.94 -18.63 6.50
N GLU A 131 3.69 -18.99 5.25
CA GLU A 131 4.71 -19.49 4.32
C GLU A 131 5.86 -18.50 4.14
N ARG A 132 5.55 -17.20 3.96
CA ARG A 132 6.59 -16.16 3.84
C ARG A 132 7.41 -16.02 5.12
N LEU A 133 6.75 -15.97 6.28
CA LEU A 133 7.42 -15.82 7.57
C LEU A 133 8.31 -17.04 7.87
N SER A 134 7.80 -18.26 7.63
CA SER A 134 8.57 -19.49 7.82
C SER A 134 9.72 -19.61 6.82
N SER A 135 9.53 -19.18 5.57
CA SER A 135 10.60 -19.18 4.55
C SER A 135 11.73 -18.20 4.90
N LEU A 136 11.41 -17.06 5.53
CA LEU A 136 12.42 -16.16 6.07
C LEU A 136 13.12 -16.78 7.30
N ALA A 137 12.36 -17.42 8.19
CA ALA A 137 12.90 -18.03 9.41
C ALA A 137 13.85 -19.19 9.13
N SER A 138 13.49 -20.07 8.20
CA SER A 138 14.32 -21.19 7.76
C SER A 138 15.51 -20.79 6.88
N GLY A 139 15.61 -19.50 6.50
CA GLY A 139 16.62 -19.00 5.57
C GLY A 139 16.40 -19.43 4.11
N THR A 140 15.31 -20.11 3.77
CA THR A 140 14.95 -20.46 2.38
C THR A 140 14.79 -19.21 1.53
N THR A 141 14.24 -18.13 2.11
CA THR A 141 14.29 -16.78 1.54
C THR A 141 15.37 -15.98 2.26
N PRO A 142 16.40 -15.50 1.56
CA PRO A 142 17.40 -14.63 2.16
C PRO A 142 16.76 -13.36 2.74
N LEU A 143 17.16 -12.95 3.94
CA LEU A 143 16.71 -11.71 4.59
C LEU A 143 17.36 -10.48 3.92
N THR A 144 16.99 -10.25 2.68
CA THR A 144 17.44 -9.14 1.84
C THR A 144 16.27 -8.63 1.02
N HIS A 145 16.38 -7.41 0.50
CA HIS A 145 15.40 -6.85 -0.42
C HIS A 145 15.13 -7.75 -1.64
N ALA A 146 16.19 -8.33 -2.20
CA ALA A 146 16.13 -9.25 -3.33
C ALA A 146 15.46 -10.59 -2.95
N GLY A 147 15.73 -11.12 -1.75
CA GLY A 147 15.04 -12.31 -1.25
C GLY A 147 13.55 -12.06 -1.10
N VAL A 148 13.16 -10.95 -0.48
CA VAL A 148 11.74 -10.56 -0.38
C VAL A 148 11.11 -10.39 -1.75
N ASP A 149 11.83 -9.86 -2.76
CA ASP A 149 11.34 -9.71 -4.14
C ASP A 149 10.90 -11.05 -4.78
N THR A 150 11.42 -12.18 -4.33
CA THR A 150 11.04 -13.53 -4.81
C THR A 150 9.69 -14.04 -4.27
N LEU A 151 9.17 -13.43 -3.20
CA LEU A 151 7.90 -13.86 -2.59
C LEU A 151 6.72 -13.54 -3.52
N CYS A 152 5.77 -14.47 -3.61
CA CYS A 152 4.55 -14.30 -4.40
C CYS A 152 3.67 -13.17 -3.84
N GLY A 153 2.79 -12.57 -4.66
CA GLY A 153 1.73 -11.64 -4.21
C GLY A 153 2.23 -10.25 -3.79
N ILE A 154 2.16 -9.29 -4.72
CA ILE A 154 2.73 -7.93 -4.63
C ILE A 154 2.37 -7.23 -3.31
N GLN A 155 1.07 -6.98 -3.04
CA GLN A 155 0.65 -6.16 -1.89
C GLN A 155 1.15 -6.71 -0.55
N GLY A 156 1.02 -8.02 -0.34
CA GLY A 156 1.45 -8.63 0.91
C GLY A 156 2.98 -8.71 1.05
N ARG A 157 3.70 -8.78 -0.07
CA ARG A 157 5.18 -8.71 -0.08
C ARG A 157 5.67 -7.32 0.29
N GLU A 158 5.07 -6.27 -0.28
CA GLU A 158 5.43 -4.89 0.05
C GLU A 158 5.14 -4.57 1.52
N PHE A 159 3.98 -4.99 2.05
CA PHE A 159 3.67 -4.84 3.48
C PHE A 159 4.71 -5.54 4.36
N LEU A 160 5.11 -6.78 4.03
CA LEU A 160 6.13 -7.50 4.78
C LEU A 160 7.48 -6.79 4.70
N ARG A 161 7.86 -6.24 3.55
CA ARG A 161 9.08 -5.45 3.40
C ARG A 161 9.06 -4.21 4.28
N GLU A 162 7.98 -3.45 4.27
CA GLU A 162 7.83 -2.25 5.09
C GLU A 162 7.97 -2.60 6.57
N LEU A 163 7.33 -3.69 7.02
CA LEU A 163 7.48 -4.19 8.38
C LEU A 163 8.93 -4.58 8.72
N LEU A 164 9.62 -5.28 7.82
CA LEU A 164 11.03 -5.67 8.01
C LEU A 164 11.97 -4.45 8.06
N VAL A 165 11.69 -3.39 7.30
CA VAL A 165 12.42 -2.12 7.38
C VAL A 165 12.11 -1.41 8.70
N GLU A 166 10.84 -1.36 9.12
CA GLU A 166 10.40 -0.76 10.39
C GLU A 166 11.12 -1.37 11.59
N VAL A 167 11.32 -2.70 11.59
CA VAL A 167 12.04 -3.40 12.66
C VAL A 167 13.56 -3.43 12.48
N GLY A 168 14.10 -2.73 11.46
CA GLY A 168 15.54 -2.63 11.22
C GLY A 168 16.20 -3.88 10.62
N LEU A 169 15.42 -4.86 10.17
CA LEU A 169 15.93 -6.09 9.56
C LEU A 169 16.28 -5.93 8.07
N LEU A 170 15.79 -4.86 7.45
CA LEU A 170 16.18 -4.45 6.10
C LEU A 170 16.56 -2.96 6.10
N PRO A 171 17.54 -2.54 5.29
CA PRO A 171 17.85 -1.13 5.14
C PRO A 171 16.68 -0.39 4.47
N GLU A 172 16.56 0.90 4.73
CA GLU A 172 15.61 1.75 4.01
C GLU A 172 15.83 1.64 2.50
N ARG A 173 14.73 1.56 1.75
CA ARG A 173 14.75 1.43 0.30
C ARG A 173 13.64 2.28 -0.29
N ASP A 174 14.01 3.23 -1.14
CA ASP A 174 13.03 3.97 -1.92
C ASP A 174 12.35 3.03 -2.93
N LYS A 175 11.04 2.85 -2.77
CA LYS A 175 10.22 1.94 -3.59
C LYS A 175 10.21 2.30 -5.07
N TYR A 176 10.35 3.57 -5.43
CA TYR A 176 10.34 4.02 -6.82
C TYR A 176 11.70 3.80 -7.47
N LEU A 177 12.79 4.06 -6.75
CA LEU A 177 14.14 3.74 -7.21
C LEU A 177 14.29 2.22 -7.40
N ALA A 178 13.84 1.43 -6.43
CA ALA A 178 13.78 -0.02 -6.53
C ALA A 178 13.00 -0.50 -7.77
N ALA A 179 11.84 0.10 -8.03
CA ALA A 179 11.03 -0.21 -9.20
C ALA A 179 11.72 0.18 -10.52
N PHE A 180 12.54 1.24 -10.51
CA PHE A 180 13.38 1.62 -11.66
C PHE A 180 14.47 0.59 -11.93
N GLU A 181 15.18 0.19 -10.89
CA GLU A 181 16.29 -0.78 -10.98
C GLU A 181 15.79 -2.16 -11.44
N SER A 182 14.60 -2.59 -11.01
CA SER A 182 13.98 -3.82 -11.51
C SER A 182 13.48 -3.71 -12.95
N TRP A 183 13.03 -2.52 -13.36
CA TRP A 183 12.48 -2.27 -14.71
C TRP A 183 13.57 -2.11 -15.77
N ARG A 184 14.65 -1.40 -15.46
CA ARG A 184 15.77 -1.10 -16.37
C ARG A 184 16.30 -2.33 -17.14
N PRO A 185 16.70 -3.45 -16.50
CA PRO A 185 17.22 -4.60 -17.21
C PRO A 185 16.17 -5.27 -18.09
N LYS A 186 14.90 -5.35 -17.63
CA LYS A 186 13.79 -5.88 -18.42
C LYS A 186 13.53 -5.03 -19.67
N ARG A 187 13.60 -3.71 -19.52
CA ARG A 187 13.42 -2.79 -20.66
C ARG A 187 14.56 -2.94 -21.67
N LEU A 188 15.81 -2.99 -21.21
CA LEU A 188 16.97 -3.19 -22.09
C LEU A 188 16.92 -4.53 -22.83
N ALA A 189 16.48 -5.60 -22.16
CA ALA A 189 16.29 -6.91 -22.78
C ALA A 189 15.21 -6.90 -23.88
N SER A 190 14.17 -6.07 -23.75
CA SER A 190 13.11 -5.92 -24.76
C SER A 190 13.51 -5.16 -26.03
N ILE A 191 14.70 -4.55 -26.07
CA ILE A 191 15.19 -3.82 -27.24
C ILE A 191 16.06 -4.79 -28.05
N GLU A 192 15.58 -5.23 -29.21
CA GLU A 192 16.28 -6.21 -30.06
C GLU A 192 17.56 -5.63 -30.69
N GLU A 193 17.48 -4.42 -31.23
CA GLU A 193 18.57 -3.79 -31.98
C GLU A 193 19.75 -3.39 -31.06
N PRO A 194 20.97 -3.94 -31.25
CA PRO A 194 22.10 -3.70 -30.35
C PRO A 194 22.58 -2.25 -30.28
N SER A 195 22.53 -1.52 -31.41
CA SER A 195 22.87 -0.09 -31.51
C SER A 195 21.96 0.75 -30.59
N ILE A 196 20.64 0.56 -30.71
CA ILE A 196 19.64 1.23 -29.87
C ILE A 196 19.83 0.83 -28.40
N ARG A 197 20.02 -0.46 -28.12
CA ARG A 197 20.22 -0.95 -26.75
C ARG A 197 21.43 -0.29 -26.10
N ARG A 198 22.53 -0.08 -26.83
CA ARG A 198 23.74 0.59 -26.35
C ARG A 198 23.45 2.05 -25.96
N GLU A 199 22.79 2.80 -26.83
CA GLU A 199 22.44 4.21 -26.58
C GLU A 199 21.51 4.35 -25.36
N ILE A 200 20.50 3.50 -25.26
CA ILE A 200 19.55 3.52 -24.15
C ILE A 200 20.21 3.06 -22.84
N THR A 201 21.16 2.12 -22.88
CA THR A 201 21.92 1.70 -21.68
C THR A 201 22.68 2.88 -21.08
N ILE A 202 23.35 3.67 -21.93
CA ILE A 202 24.07 4.88 -21.52
C ILE A 202 23.09 5.92 -20.99
N TYR A 203 22.00 6.18 -21.71
CA TYR A 203 20.98 7.13 -21.26
C TYR A 203 20.39 6.78 -19.89
N LEU A 204 19.95 5.53 -19.69
CA LEU A 204 19.40 5.06 -18.41
C LEU A 204 20.43 5.19 -17.27
N ALA A 205 21.69 4.85 -17.51
CA ALA A 205 22.74 4.89 -16.50
C ALA A 205 23.10 6.33 -16.09
N TRP A 206 23.32 7.21 -17.07
CA TRP A 206 23.90 8.52 -16.82
C TRP A 206 22.84 9.59 -16.52
N ARG A 207 21.66 9.48 -17.13
CA ARG A 207 20.56 10.44 -16.93
C ARG A 207 19.62 10.01 -15.81
N HIS A 208 18.98 8.85 -15.96
CA HIS A 208 17.87 8.47 -15.09
C HIS A 208 18.32 7.85 -13.76
N GLN A 209 19.23 6.87 -13.75
CA GLN A 209 19.71 6.24 -12.51
C GLN A 209 20.23 7.29 -11.51
N ARG A 210 21.10 8.20 -11.98
CA ARG A 210 21.72 9.23 -11.14
C ARG A 210 20.69 10.23 -10.61
N ASN A 211 19.80 10.71 -11.47
CA ASN A 211 18.76 11.67 -11.07
C ASN A 211 17.77 11.06 -10.07
N LEU A 212 17.33 9.83 -10.32
CA LEU A 212 16.40 9.12 -9.44
C LEU A 212 17.07 8.79 -8.10
N ALA A 213 18.34 8.41 -8.08
CA ALA A 213 19.09 8.18 -6.84
C ALA A 213 19.18 9.45 -5.98
N VAL A 214 19.56 10.60 -6.56
CA VAL A 214 19.61 11.89 -5.85
C VAL A 214 18.23 12.30 -5.30
N ARG A 215 17.16 12.05 -6.06
CA ARG A 215 15.79 12.34 -5.60
C ARG A 215 15.34 11.42 -4.48
N ALA A 216 15.72 10.14 -4.53
CA ALA A 216 15.42 9.15 -3.51
C ALA A 216 16.13 9.50 -2.20
N GLU A 217 17.42 9.82 -2.25
CA GLU A 217 18.20 10.27 -1.09
C GLU A 217 17.61 11.54 -0.46
N ALA A 218 17.07 12.44 -1.28
CA ALA A 218 16.38 13.63 -0.79
C ALA A 218 14.94 13.38 -0.29
N GLY A 219 14.44 12.14 -0.32
CA GLY A 219 13.05 11.80 0.04
C GLY A 219 11.99 12.41 -0.88
N ARG A 220 12.37 12.81 -2.10
CA ARG A 220 11.51 13.55 -3.07
C ARG A 220 11.17 12.72 -4.30
N LEU A 221 11.53 11.44 -4.33
CA LEU A 221 11.20 10.60 -5.46
C LEU A 221 9.72 10.20 -5.44
N SER A 222 9.05 10.38 -6.56
CA SER A 222 7.61 10.15 -6.70
C SER A 222 7.29 9.23 -7.86
N ALA A 223 6.08 8.67 -7.84
CA ALA A 223 5.54 7.88 -8.94
C ALA A 223 5.56 8.66 -10.27
N THR A 224 5.29 9.97 -10.23
CA THR A 224 5.31 10.83 -11.41
C THR A 224 6.71 10.98 -12.00
N ALA A 225 7.72 11.20 -11.15
CA ALA A 225 9.12 11.27 -11.60
C ALA A 225 9.58 9.93 -12.20
N MET A 226 9.17 8.83 -11.58
CA MET A 226 9.46 7.48 -12.06
C MET A 226 8.79 7.20 -13.41
N ASN A 227 7.49 7.46 -13.55
CA ASN A 227 6.76 7.27 -14.81
C ASN A 227 7.30 8.18 -15.91
N GLY A 228 7.64 9.43 -15.60
CA GLY A 228 8.27 10.35 -16.54
C GLY A 228 9.58 9.79 -17.11
N SER A 229 10.42 9.14 -16.28
CA SER A 229 11.65 8.49 -16.75
C SER A 229 11.39 7.33 -17.71
N ARG A 230 10.31 6.56 -17.49
CA ARG A 230 9.90 5.48 -18.40
C ARG A 230 9.38 6.04 -19.72
N ASP A 231 8.51 7.05 -19.67
CA ASP A 231 7.95 7.70 -20.85
C ASP A 231 9.05 8.35 -21.72
N GLN A 232 10.03 8.99 -21.10
CA GLN A 232 11.19 9.57 -21.78
C GLN A 232 12.06 8.48 -22.42
N THR A 233 12.28 7.35 -21.72
CA THR A 233 13.02 6.21 -22.28
C THR A 233 12.29 5.60 -23.47
N ASP A 234 10.96 5.43 -23.39
CA ASP A 234 10.17 4.87 -24.49
C ASP A 234 10.12 5.81 -25.69
N ALA A 235 10.10 7.12 -25.46
CA ALA A 235 10.25 8.11 -26.52
C ALA A 235 11.64 8.08 -27.16
N ALA A 236 12.70 7.90 -26.37
CA ALA A 236 14.06 7.74 -26.88
C ALA A 236 14.21 6.47 -27.75
N VAL A 237 13.67 5.33 -27.30
CA VAL A 237 13.65 4.09 -28.09
C VAL A 237 12.89 4.29 -29.40
N ARG A 238 11.73 4.95 -29.36
CA ARG A 238 10.93 5.25 -30.55
C ARG A 238 11.69 6.15 -31.52
N PHE A 239 12.38 7.17 -31.02
CA PHE A 239 13.22 8.06 -31.82
C PHE A 239 14.38 7.31 -32.49
N LEU A 240 15.11 6.49 -31.74
CA LEU A 240 16.22 5.72 -32.30
C LEU A 240 15.76 4.70 -33.35
N ARG A 241 14.60 4.05 -33.15
CA ARG A 241 13.98 3.18 -34.17
C ARG A 241 13.57 3.97 -35.42
N PHE A 242 13.08 5.19 -35.25
CA PHE A 242 12.72 6.07 -36.36
C PHE A 242 13.94 6.46 -37.21
N LEU A 243 15.08 6.72 -36.58
CA LEU A 243 16.35 6.95 -37.28
C LEU A 243 16.85 5.68 -37.97
N SER A 244 16.85 4.55 -37.26
CA SER A 244 17.29 3.26 -37.81
C SER A 244 16.49 2.85 -39.04
N ALA A 245 15.16 3.06 -39.02
CA ALA A 245 14.29 2.82 -40.17
C ALA A 245 14.62 3.69 -41.40
N ARG A 246 15.30 4.82 -41.22
CA ARG A 246 15.82 5.71 -42.28
C ARG A 246 17.29 5.44 -42.61
N GLY A 247 17.88 4.37 -42.05
CA GLY A 247 19.29 4.03 -42.24
C GLY A 247 20.25 5.03 -41.60
N ARG A 248 19.80 5.80 -40.60
CA ARG A 248 20.60 6.81 -39.90
C ARG A 248 20.96 6.35 -38.49
N SER A 249 22.21 6.55 -38.10
CA SER A 249 22.61 6.43 -36.69
C SER A 249 22.35 7.74 -35.92
N LEU A 250 22.39 7.67 -34.59
CA LEU A 250 22.29 8.86 -33.74
C LEU A 250 23.40 9.88 -34.03
N ALA A 251 24.60 9.42 -34.36
CA ALA A 251 25.75 10.28 -34.65
C ALA A 251 25.60 11.05 -35.96
N GLU A 252 24.92 10.45 -36.95
CA GLU A 252 24.70 11.01 -38.29
C GLU A 252 23.38 11.78 -38.43
N MET A 253 22.62 11.88 -37.34
CA MET A 253 21.34 12.57 -37.28
C MET A 253 21.49 14.02 -37.75
N ILE A 254 20.59 14.46 -38.62
CA ILE A 254 20.48 15.83 -39.09
C ILE A 254 19.20 16.50 -38.57
N GLN A 255 19.06 17.81 -38.81
CA GLN A 255 17.87 18.56 -38.39
C GLN A 255 16.58 18.00 -39.02
N GLU A 256 16.64 17.59 -40.28
CA GLU A 256 15.48 17.03 -41.00
C GLU A 256 14.90 15.80 -40.31
N ASP A 257 15.75 14.92 -39.78
CA ASP A 257 15.30 13.73 -39.05
C ASP A 257 14.52 14.11 -37.78
N VAL A 258 14.99 15.13 -37.07
CA VAL A 258 14.32 15.64 -35.87
C VAL A 258 12.99 16.26 -36.23
N ASP A 259 12.97 17.13 -37.24
CA ASP A 259 11.74 17.81 -37.67
C ASP A 259 10.68 16.80 -38.15
N ALA A 260 11.09 15.79 -38.93
CA ALA A 260 10.22 14.70 -39.37
C ALA A 260 9.70 13.88 -38.17
N PHE A 261 10.55 13.55 -37.20
CA PHE A 261 10.10 12.84 -36.00
C PHE A 261 9.06 13.63 -35.20
N PHE A 262 9.26 14.94 -35.05
CA PHE A 262 8.32 15.81 -34.34
C PHE A 262 7.00 16.03 -35.10
N ALA A 263 6.98 15.83 -36.41
CA ALA A 263 5.77 15.86 -37.23
C ALA A 263 5.00 14.53 -37.19
N GLU A 264 5.70 13.38 -37.21
CA GLU A 264 5.09 12.06 -37.41
C GLU A 264 4.81 11.29 -36.10
N ALA A 265 5.64 11.46 -35.08
CA ALA A 265 5.58 10.58 -33.91
C ALA A 265 4.44 10.93 -32.94
N SER A 266 3.91 9.92 -32.26
CA SER A 266 3.05 10.14 -31.09
C SER A 266 3.89 10.65 -29.92
N ASN A 267 3.47 11.78 -29.34
CA ASN A 267 4.14 12.45 -28.21
C ASN A 267 5.68 12.61 -28.39
N PRO A 268 6.14 13.37 -29.40
CA PRO A 268 7.58 13.53 -29.68
C PRO A 268 8.30 14.36 -28.62
N ARG A 269 7.55 15.17 -27.85
CA ARG A 269 8.09 16.00 -26.76
C ARG A 269 8.79 15.20 -25.67
N SER A 270 8.36 13.97 -25.39
CA SER A 270 9.04 13.12 -24.42
C SER A 270 10.47 12.73 -24.84
N ALA A 271 10.83 12.84 -26.13
CA ALA A 271 12.19 12.58 -26.61
C ALA A 271 13.15 13.77 -26.39
N VAL A 272 12.64 14.95 -26.02
CA VAL A 272 13.46 16.16 -25.80
C VAL A 272 14.53 15.93 -24.73
N ASP A 273 14.21 15.21 -23.64
CA ASP A 273 15.17 14.92 -22.57
C ASP A 273 16.35 14.09 -23.10
N PHE A 274 16.04 13.05 -23.89
CA PHE A 274 17.04 12.21 -24.54
C PHE A 274 17.90 12.98 -25.55
N LEU A 275 17.28 13.79 -26.42
CA LEU A 275 18.01 14.57 -27.41
C LEU A 275 18.93 15.61 -26.75
N THR A 276 18.44 16.26 -25.69
CA THR A 276 19.24 17.18 -24.87
C THR A 276 20.43 16.45 -24.23
N PHE A 277 20.18 15.27 -23.67
CA PHE A 277 21.23 14.40 -23.13
C PHE A 277 22.26 14.02 -24.20
N ALA A 278 21.81 13.53 -25.35
CA ALA A 278 22.68 13.09 -26.45
C ALA A 278 23.59 14.22 -26.94
N MET A 279 23.06 15.43 -27.11
CA MET A 279 23.84 16.62 -27.45
C MET A 279 24.85 16.99 -26.35
N SER A 280 24.43 17.00 -25.08
CA SER A 280 25.32 17.35 -23.95
C SER A 280 26.47 16.37 -23.78
N HIS A 281 26.27 15.10 -24.13
CA HIS A 281 27.27 14.04 -24.09
C HIS A 281 27.98 13.81 -25.44
N ARG A 282 27.83 14.75 -26.40
CA ARG A 282 28.45 14.70 -27.73
C ARG A 282 28.23 13.39 -28.49
N ARG A 283 27.06 12.79 -28.34
CA ARG A 283 26.66 11.55 -29.04
C ARG A 283 26.05 11.83 -30.42
N CYS A 284 25.68 13.08 -30.67
CA CYS A 284 25.20 13.58 -31.95
C CYS A 284 25.62 15.04 -32.15
N GLY A 285 25.45 15.54 -33.37
CA GLY A 285 25.58 16.96 -33.68
C GLY A 285 24.52 17.81 -32.98
N ARG A 286 24.73 19.13 -32.95
CA ARG A 286 23.74 20.06 -32.38
C ARG A 286 22.55 20.21 -33.33
N VAL A 287 21.36 20.00 -32.81
CA VAL A 287 20.09 20.18 -33.52
C VAL A 287 19.20 21.15 -32.74
N ARG A 288 18.29 21.82 -33.46
CA ARG A 288 17.28 22.69 -32.88
C ARG A 288 16.12 21.82 -32.40
N LEU A 289 15.88 21.86 -31.09
CA LEU A 289 14.69 21.26 -30.48
C LEU A 289 13.57 22.31 -30.42
N PRO A 290 12.30 21.92 -30.56
CA PRO A 290 11.19 22.86 -30.44
C PRO A 290 11.23 23.55 -29.08
N ALA A 291 11.10 24.89 -29.08
CA ALA A 291 11.05 25.67 -27.85
C ALA A 291 9.94 25.13 -26.94
N GLY A 292 10.28 24.92 -25.67
CA GLY A 292 9.42 24.34 -24.63
C GLY A 292 8.28 25.27 -24.22
N GLY A 293 7.36 25.55 -25.14
CA GLY A 293 6.06 26.13 -24.83
C GLY A 293 5.06 25.00 -24.66
N ARG A 294 4.49 24.87 -23.45
CA ARG A 294 3.25 24.12 -23.25
C ARG A 294 2.20 24.87 -24.08
N LYS A 295 1.99 24.47 -25.34
CA LYS A 295 0.81 24.94 -26.08
C LYS A 295 -0.36 24.51 -25.21
N SER A 296 -1.05 25.49 -24.61
CA SER A 296 -2.37 25.26 -24.08
C SER A 296 -3.14 24.67 -25.25
N SER A 297 -3.46 23.37 -25.18
CA SER A 297 -4.51 22.88 -26.07
C SER A 297 -5.70 23.83 -25.85
N PRO A 298 -6.38 24.28 -26.91
CA PRO A 298 -7.64 24.97 -26.72
C PRO A 298 -8.48 24.09 -25.79
N GLY A 299 -8.95 24.66 -24.67
CA GLY A 299 -9.85 23.94 -23.79
C GLY A 299 -11.01 23.37 -24.62
N SER A 300 -11.61 22.28 -24.15
CA SER A 300 -12.79 21.72 -24.83
C SER A 300 -13.79 22.85 -25.14
N PRO A 301 -14.37 22.91 -26.35
CA PRO A 301 -15.29 23.99 -26.71
C PRO A 301 -16.37 24.16 -25.62
N PRO A 302 -16.76 25.39 -25.24
CA PRO A 302 -17.74 25.64 -24.16
C PRO A 302 -19.04 24.84 -24.32
N ARG A 303 -19.45 24.58 -25.57
CA ARG A 303 -20.61 23.75 -25.91
C ARG A 303 -20.45 22.27 -25.50
N ARG A 304 -19.25 21.72 -25.62
CA ARG A 304 -18.91 20.35 -25.19
C ARG A 304 -18.89 20.24 -23.66
N ILE A 305 -18.31 21.24 -22.99
CA ILE A 305 -18.31 21.34 -21.52
C ILE A 305 -19.74 21.37 -20.99
N SER A 306 -20.59 22.24 -21.56
CA SER A 306 -21.99 22.39 -21.17
C SER A 306 -22.79 21.10 -21.36
N ALA A 307 -22.57 20.37 -22.46
CA ALA A 307 -23.23 19.09 -22.71
C ALA A 307 -22.82 18.01 -21.69
N ILE A 308 -21.54 17.96 -21.32
CA ILE A 308 -21.04 17.01 -20.31
C ILE A 308 -21.61 17.35 -18.93
N VAL A 309 -21.62 18.63 -18.53
CA VAL A 309 -22.20 19.05 -17.24
C VAL A 309 -23.69 18.73 -17.18
N ARG A 310 -24.46 19.01 -18.24
CA ARG A 310 -25.88 18.65 -18.31
C ARG A 310 -26.11 17.15 -18.22
N ARG A 311 -25.27 16.35 -18.86
CA ARG A 311 -25.35 14.89 -18.75
C ARG A 311 -25.07 14.44 -17.31
N LEU A 312 -24.01 14.93 -16.69
CA LEU A 312 -23.69 14.57 -15.30
C LEU A 312 -24.77 15.03 -14.30
N LEU A 313 -25.46 16.14 -14.56
CA LEU A 313 -26.57 16.61 -13.73
C LEU A 313 -27.86 15.79 -13.90
N ASN A 314 -28.16 15.27 -15.09
CA ASN A 314 -29.51 14.75 -15.40
C ASN A 314 -29.56 13.27 -15.82
N ASP A 315 -28.45 12.66 -16.21
CA ASP A 315 -28.41 11.28 -16.71
C ASP A 315 -28.36 10.28 -15.55
N GLU A 316 -29.53 9.80 -15.12
CA GLU A 316 -29.66 8.82 -14.03
C GLU A 316 -29.20 7.41 -14.39
N SER A 317 -28.85 7.15 -15.65
CA SER A 317 -28.19 5.89 -16.04
C SER A 317 -26.74 5.80 -15.55
N LEU A 318 -26.13 6.93 -15.19
CA LEU A 318 -24.79 6.99 -14.61
C LEU A 318 -24.85 6.86 -13.08
N LEU A 319 -23.86 6.17 -12.51
CA LEU A 319 -23.71 6.06 -11.05
C LEU A 319 -23.61 7.47 -10.44
N LEU A 320 -24.30 7.68 -9.30
CA LEU A 320 -24.28 8.95 -8.59
C LEU A 320 -22.84 9.38 -8.23
N SER A 321 -21.99 8.42 -7.85
CA SER A 321 -20.57 8.67 -7.56
C SER A 321 -19.82 9.24 -8.77
N ASP A 322 -20.06 8.71 -9.97
CA ASP A 322 -19.39 9.13 -11.19
C ASP A 322 -19.89 10.49 -11.66
N ARG A 323 -21.19 10.74 -11.49
CA ARG A 323 -21.82 12.04 -11.75
C ARG A 323 -21.21 13.13 -10.86
N VAL A 324 -21.16 12.89 -9.56
CA VAL A 324 -20.59 13.83 -8.57
C VAL A 324 -19.10 14.03 -8.81
N ALA A 325 -18.33 12.96 -9.02
CA ALA A 325 -16.90 13.05 -9.32
C ALA A 325 -16.63 13.84 -10.61
N GLY A 326 -17.42 13.58 -11.65
CA GLY A 326 -17.36 14.33 -12.91
C GLY A 326 -17.68 15.82 -12.71
N LEU A 327 -18.65 16.17 -11.88
CA LEU A 327 -18.99 17.57 -11.58
C LEU A 327 -17.86 18.29 -10.84
N PHE A 328 -17.18 17.62 -9.90
CA PHE A 328 -15.99 18.19 -9.26
C PHE A 328 -14.85 18.48 -10.24
N VAL A 329 -14.63 17.59 -11.21
CA VAL A 329 -13.64 17.80 -12.26
C VAL A 329 -14.05 18.94 -13.19
N MET A 330 -15.33 18.98 -13.61
CA MET A 330 -15.79 19.89 -14.65
C MET A 330 -16.10 21.31 -14.15
N LEU A 331 -16.62 21.47 -12.93
CA LEU A 331 -17.03 22.77 -12.37
C LEU A 331 -15.94 23.39 -11.48
N PHE A 332 -15.17 22.56 -10.76
CA PHE A 332 -14.18 23.02 -9.78
C PHE A 332 -12.74 22.69 -10.17
N ALA A 333 -12.52 22.23 -11.41
CA ALA A 333 -11.21 21.87 -11.96
C ALA A 333 -10.41 20.90 -11.05
N GLN A 334 -11.10 20.05 -10.29
CA GLN A 334 -10.44 19.15 -9.36
C GLN A 334 -9.72 18.04 -10.12
N ARG A 335 -8.51 17.69 -9.66
CA ARG A 335 -7.79 16.51 -10.15
C ARG A 335 -8.54 15.27 -9.68
N VAL A 336 -8.69 14.28 -10.57
CA VAL A 336 -9.33 12.99 -10.25
C VAL A 336 -8.70 12.35 -9.00
N THR A 337 -7.38 12.48 -8.85
CA THR A 337 -6.65 11.98 -7.68
C THR A 337 -7.09 12.61 -6.36
N ARG A 338 -7.54 13.87 -6.36
CA ARG A 338 -8.09 14.51 -5.16
C ARG A 338 -9.54 14.14 -4.91
N VAL A 339 -10.32 13.98 -5.98
CA VAL A 339 -11.73 13.60 -5.86
C VAL A 339 -11.88 12.23 -5.18
N VAL A 340 -11.00 11.28 -5.50
CA VAL A 340 -11.02 9.94 -4.86
C VAL A 340 -10.54 9.94 -3.40
N GLU A 341 -9.91 11.02 -2.94
CA GLU A 341 -9.42 11.17 -1.56
C GLU A 341 -10.42 11.88 -0.64
N LEU A 342 -11.49 12.49 -1.19
CA LEU A 342 -12.50 13.23 -0.44
C LEU A 342 -13.19 12.34 0.60
N ARG A 343 -13.33 12.87 1.81
CA ARG A 343 -13.99 12.23 2.93
C ARG A 343 -15.24 13.02 3.33
N LEU A 344 -16.14 12.37 4.07
CA LEU A 344 -17.31 13.05 4.64
C LEU A 344 -16.94 14.26 5.51
N GLY A 345 -15.77 14.25 6.15
CA GLY A 345 -15.26 15.38 6.93
C GLY A 345 -14.88 16.61 6.11
N ASP A 346 -14.73 16.47 4.78
CA ASP A 346 -14.46 17.58 3.86
C ASP A 346 -15.77 18.29 3.44
N LEU A 347 -16.93 17.74 3.85
CA LEU A 347 -18.24 18.34 3.66
C LEU A 347 -18.64 19.10 4.92
N ARG A 348 -18.99 20.37 4.78
CA ARG A 348 -19.50 21.22 5.85
C ARG A 348 -20.89 21.69 5.50
N ASP A 349 -21.83 21.54 6.41
CA ASP A 349 -23.10 22.22 6.32
C ASP A 349 -22.93 23.62 6.94
N ILE A 350 -23.11 24.66 6.13
CA ILE A 350 -23.04 26.05 6.56
C ILE A 350 -24.32 26.72 6.10
N ASP A 351 -25.16 27.15 7.05
CA ASP A 351 -26.41 27.86 6.81
C ASP A 351 -27.35 27.17 5.80
N GLY A 352 -27.44 25.83 5.87
CA GLY A 352 -28.28 25.02 4.97
C GLY A 352 -27.71 24.83 3.56
N SER A 353 -26.47 25.27 3.34
CA SER A 353 -25.70 25.03 2.12
C SER A 353 -24.60 24.02 2.39
N LEU A 354 -24.56 22.96 1.58
CA LEU A 354 -23.48 21.98 1.63
C LEU A 354 -22.23 22.54 0.94
N VAL A 355 -21.21 22.86 1.74
CA VAL A 355 -19.92 23.37 1.30
C VAL A 355 -18.91 22.23 1.26
N VAL A 356 -18.20 22.10 0.14
CA VAL A 356 -17.11 21.12 -0.03
C VAL A 356 -15.78 21.84 0.11
N VAL A 357 -14.95 21.41 1.06
CA VAL A 357 -13.61 21.95 1.27
C VAL A 357 -12.64 21.23 0.31
N LEU A 358 -12.13 21.97 -0.66
CA LEU A 358 -11.24 21.45 -1.70
C LEU A 358 -9.82 21.98 -1.50
N GLY A 359 -8.89 21.10 -1.15
CA GLY A 359 -7.46 21.41 -1.06
C GLY A 359 -6.99 21.79 0.35
N THR A 360 -6.55 20.76 1.09
CA THR A 360 -5.43 20.88 2.03
C THR A 360 -4.14 20.46 1.35
#